data_AF-A0AAV6ZQ30-F1
#
_entry.id   AF-A0AAV6ZQ30-F1
#
_cell.length_a   1.000
_cell.length_b   1.000
_cell.length_c   1.000
_cell.angle_alpha   90.00
_cell.angle_beta   90.00
_cell.angle_gamma   90.00
#
_symmetry.space_group_name_H-M   'P 1'
#
loop_
_entity.id
_entity.type
_entity.pdbx_description
1 polymer ?
#
loop_
_entity_poly.entity_id
_entity_poly.type
_entity_poly.pdbx_seq_one_letter_code
_entity_poly.pdbx_strand_id
1 'polypeptide(L)'
;VNNLTEVTEFFLVGFQVSHGLRIFLFCLLLVIYWGTLCGNLLIMTLVSTSRNLRTPMYFFISQLSIGDLLVFTDIVPNMLHILLKNGATITFIGCISQLFLFCGAEVFECFLLTVMSYDRYVAICNPLRYTSIMTVAHCVKLSITCWLIEFSIILIYFIKISNIIFCVPILFIPITIIVISYINIILAVLRIPSSTGRQKAFSTCSSHLIVVSIFYWAIFSVYTVPTKGQTLTISKILSLLYTVFTPFINPIIYSLRNRDIRKAVQELLHKCGIH
;
A
#
# COMPACT_ATOMS: atom_id res chain seq x y z
N VAL A 1 10.00 10.10 46.56
CA VAL A 1 8.79 9.76 45.76
C VAL A 1 9.07 10.22 44.35
N ASN A 2 9.39 9.30 43.44
CA ASN A 2 9.53 9.64 42.03
C ASN A 2 8.12 9.97 41.52
N ASN A 3 7.87 11.21 41.10
CA ASN A 3 6.68 11.56 40.34
C ASN A 3 6.74 10.82 39.00
N LEU A 4 6.21 9.60 38.96
CA LEU A 4 5.86 8.90 37.74
C LEU A 4 4.57 9.54 37.23
N THR A 5 4.67 10.68 36.56
CA THR A 5 3.57 11.18 35.73
C THR A 5 3.42 10.21 34.56
N GLU A 6 2.45 9.30 34.64
CA GLU A 6 2.02 8.50 33.50
C GLU A 6 1.47 9.44 32.43
N VAL A 7 2.11 9.44 31.26
CA VAL A 7 1.65 10.21 30.10
C VAL A 7 0.43 9.48 29.53
N THR A 8 -0.76 9.99 29.84
CA THR A 8 -2.03 9.41 29.37
C THR A 8 -2.46 9.93 28.00
N GLU A 9 -2.05 11.16 27.67
CA GLU A 9 -2.50 11.89 26.47
C GLU A 9 -1.36 12.66 25.82
N PHE A 10 -1.40 12.71 24.47
CA PHE A 10 -0.54 13.55 23.65
C PHE A 10 -1.37 14.64 22.97
N PHE A 11 -0.89 15.88 23.05
CA PHE A 11 -1.47 16.99 22.30
C PHE A 11 -0.82 17.09 20.91
N LEU A 12 -1.60 16.79 19.87
CA LEU A 12 -1.21 16.95 18.48
C LEU A 12 -1.41 18.41 18.09
N VAL A 13 -0.30 19.15 18.02
CA VAL A 13 -0.31 20.54 17.52
C VAL A 13 -0.84 20.55 16.09
N GLY A 14 -1.74 21.49 15.78
CA GLY A 14 -2.26 21.68 14.43
C GLY A 14 -1.20 22.08 13.39
N PHE A 15 -1.66 22.33 12.16
CA PHE A 15 -0.83 22.89 11.10
C PHE A 15 -0.72 24.41 11.31
N GLN A 16 0.48 24.95 11.49
CA GLN A 16 0.70 26.41 11.60
C GLN A 16 0.64 27.05 10.21
N VAL A 17 -0.52 26.96 9.55
CA VAL A 17 -0.82 27.48 8.21
C VAL A 17 -2.00 28.44 8.26
N SER A 18 -2.18 29.22 7.19
CA SER A 18 -3.37 30.08 7.06
C SER A 18 -4.67 29.26 7.09
N HIS A 19 -5.73 29.86 7.61
CA HIS A 19 -7.05 29.24 7.71
C HIS A 19 -7.55 28.71 6.35
N GLY A 20 -7.33 29.49 5.27
CA GLY A 20 -7.68 29.10 3.91
C GLY A 20 -6.94 27.84 3.43
N LEU A 21 -5.62 27.76 3.66
CA LEU A 21 -4.84 26.58 3.29
C LEU A 21 -5.27 25.34 4.10
N ARG A 22 -5.64 25.52 5.36
CA ARG A 22 -6.14 24.42 6.20
C ARG A 22 -7.46 23.83 5.69
N ILE A 23 -8.41 24.68 5.31
CA ILE A 23 -9.67 24.25 4.69
C ILE A 23 -9.40 23.58 3.35
N PHE A 24 -8.51 24.14 2.53
CA PHE A 24 -8.13 23.53 1.26
C PHE A 24 -7.56 22.11 1.45
N LEU A 25 -6.63 21.93 2.39
CA LEU A 25 -6.06 20.61 2.71
C LEU A 25 -7.12 19.64 3.25
N PHE A 26 -8.06 20.12 4.06
CA PHE A 26 -9.18 19.33 4.55
C PHE A 26 -10.06 18.82 3.39
N CYS A 27 -10.49 19.70 2.49
CA CYS A 27 -11.29 19.33 1.33
C CYS A 27 -10.54 18.36 0.42
N LEU A 28 -9.26 18.62 0.16
CA LEU A 28 -8.41 17.75 -0.65
C LEU A 28 -8.32 16.34 -0.05
N LEU A 29 -8.00 16.23 1.24
CA LEU A 29 -7.93 14.94 1.92
C LEU A 29 -9.26 14.21 2.00
N LEU A 30 -10.37 14.93 2.15
CA LEU A 30 -11.69 14.34 2.19
C LEU A 30 -12.04 13.69 0.84
N VAL A 31 -11.72 14.36 -0.27
CA VAL A 31 -11.90 13.81 -1.62
C VAL A 31 -11.00 12.59 -1.83
N ILE A 32 -9.73 12.67 -1.42
CA ILE A 32 -8.79 11.54 -1.51
C ILE A 32 -9.30 10.36 -0.67
N TYR A 33 -9.79 10.61 0.55
CA TYR A 33 -10.34 9.58 1.45
C TYR A 33 -11.48 8.80 0.80
N TRP A 34 -12.52 9.50 0.34
CA TRP A 34 -13.65 8.86 -0.31
C TRP A 34 -13.25 8.17 -1.63
N GLY A 35 -12.36 8.79 -2.41
CA GLY A 35 -11.82 8.19 -3.63
C GLY A 35 -11.10 6.87 -3.37
N THR A 36 -10.20 6.83 -2.37
CA THR A 36 -9.47 5.62 -1.98
C THR A 36 -10.40 4.54 -1.45
N LEU A 37 -11.35 4.90 -0.58
CA LEU A 37 -12.36 3.96 -0.07
C LEU A 37 -13.15 3.33 -1.21
N CYS A 38 -13.76 4.16 -2.07
CA CYS A 38 -14.57 3.70 -3.18
C CYS A 38 -13.76 2.84 -4.17
N GLY A 39 -12.54 3.28 -4.52
CA GLY A 39 -11.68 2.55 -5.45
C GLY A 39 -11.28 1.16 -4.95
N ASN A 40 -10.86 1.06 -3.69
CA ASN A 40 -10.46 -0.22 -3.10
C ASN A 40 -11.66 -1.16 -2.85
N LEU A 41 -12.80 -0.63 -2.37
CA LEU A 41 -14.03 -1.41 -2.21
C LEU A 41 -14.56 -1.92 -3.56
N LEU A 42 -14.46 -1.11 -4.62
CA LEU A 42 -14.82 -1.52 -5.96
C LEU A 42 -13.93 -2.69 -6.43
N ILE A 43 -12.62 -2.60 -6.26
CA ILE A 43 -11.70 -3.70 -6.60
C ILE A 43 -12.07 -4.98 -5.86
N MET A 44 -12.25 -4.92 -4.54
CA MET A 44 -12.63 -6.08 -3.73
C MET A 44 -13.96 -6.69 -4.20
N THR A 45 -14.95 -5.83 -4.50
CA THR A 45 -16.25 -6.25 -5.02
C THR A 45 -16.12 -6.94 -6.39
N LEU A 46 -15.33 -6.37 -7.30
CA LEU A 46 -15.11 -6.95 -8.63
C LEU A 46 -14.41 -8.31 -8.55
N VAL A 47 -13.38 -8.43 -7.71
CA VAL A 47 -12.63 -9.70 -7.55
C VAL A 47 -13.50 -10.79 -6.92
N SER A 48 -14.36 -10.44 -5.95
CA SER A 48 -15.26 -11.40 -5.30
C SER A 48 -16.43 -11.83 -6.19
N THR A 49 -16.97 -10.91 -7.00
CA THR A 49 -18.18 -11.15 -7.80
C THR A 49 -17.90 -11.65 -9.22
N SER A 50 -16.82 -11.21 -9.86
CA SER A 50 -16.50 -11.56 -11.25
C SER A 50 -15.68 -12.83 -11.35
N ARG A 51 -16.21 -13.86 -12.02
CA ARG A 51 -15.48 -15.10 -12.29
C ARG A 51 -14.23 -14.87 -13.14
N ASN A 52 -14.27 -13.89 -14.04
CA ASN A 52 -13.17 -13.55 -14.94
C ASN A 52 -11.96 -12.97 -14.18
N LEU A 53 -12.17 -12.45 -12.98
CA LEU A 53 -11.12 -11.89 -12.13
C LEU A 53 -10.63 -12.86 -11.05
N ARG A 54 -11.00 -14.15 -11.10
CA ARG A 54 -10.51 -15.18 -10.15
C ARG A 54 -9.12 -15.70 -10.54
N THR A 55 -8.15 -14.81 -10.69
CA THR A 55 -6.75 -15.15 -10.96
C THR A 55 -5.86 -14.77 -9.77
N PRO A 56 -4.68 -15.40 -9.60
CA PRO A 56 -3.73 -15.07 -8.53
C PRO A 56 -3.42 -13.58 -8.41
N MET A 57 -3.18 -12.91 -9.54
CA MET A 57 -2.95 -11.47 -9.60
C MET A 57 -4.05 -10.67 -8.90
N TYR A 58 -5.30 -10.91 -9.26
CA TYR A 58 -6.43 -10.13 -8.74
C TYR A 58 -6.72 -10.46 -7.27
N PHE A 59 -6.48 -11.71 -6.86
CA PHE A 59 -6.52 -12.09 -5.45
C PHE A 59 -5.53 -11.24 -4.62
N PHE A 60 -4.28 -11.10 -5.05
CA PHE A 60 -3.30 -10.27 -4.34
C PHE A 60 -3.63 -8.78 -4.42
N ILE A 61 -4.15 -8.28 -5.54
CA ILE A 61 -4.65 -6.89 -5.61
C ILE A 61 -5.77 -6.67 -4.59
N SER A 62 -6.68 -7.62 -4.39
CA SER A 62 -7.73 -7.52 -3.37
C SER A 62 -7.16 -7.54 -1.94
N GLN A 63 -6.07 -8.27 -1.68
CA GLN A 63 -5.38 -8.23 -0.38
C GLN A 63 -4.68 -6.87 -0.17
N LEU A 64 -4.11 -6.30 -1.23
CA LEU A 64 -3.49 -4.97 -1.19
C LEU A 64 -4.54 -3.91 -0.87
N SER A 65 -5.72 -4.00 -1.48
CA SER A 65 -6.85 -3.13 -1.17
C SER A 65 -7.32 -3.20 0.28
N ILE A 66 -7.22 -4.37 0.94
CA ILE A 66 -7.54 -4.50 2.37
C ILE A 66 -6.51 -3.72 3.21
N GLY A 67 -5.21 -3.87 2.89
CA GLY A 67 -4.14 -3.11 3.55
C GLY A 67 -4.30 -1.60 3.37
N ASP A 68 -4.54 -1.16 2.14
CA ASP A 68 -4.79 0.26 1.79
C ASP A 68 -5.95 0.83 2.64
N LEU A 69 -7.06 0.09 2.76
CA LEU A 69 -8.23 0.52 3.55
C LEU A 69 -7.93 0.61 5.05
N LEU A 70 -7.19 -0.34 5.61
CA LEU A 70 -6.80 -0.32 7.03
C LEU A 70 -5.99 0.92 7.35
N VAL A 71 -4.96 1.24 6.55
CA VAL A 71 -4.12 2.43 6.74
C VAL A 71 -4.92 3.72 6.58
N PHE A 72 -5.72 3.81 5.51
CA PHE A 72 -6.46 5.03 5.22
C PHE A 72 -7.51 5.35 6.28
N THR A 73 -8.20 4.32 6.79
CA THR A 73 -9.23 4.50 7.82
C THR A 73 -8.65 4.77 9.21
N ASP A 74 -7.42 4.34 9.47
CA ASP A 74 -6.71 4.61 10.72
C ASP A 74 -6.13 6.05 10.76
N ILE A 75 -5.51 6.50 9.67
CA ILE A 75 -4.76 7.77 9.67
C ILE A 75 -5.61 8.97 9.24
N VAL A 76 -6.35 8.85 8.14
CA VAL A 76 -6.95 10.02 7.48
C VAL A 76 -8.04 10.69 8.32
N PRO A 77 -8.94 9.98 9.03
CA PRO A 77 -9.94 10.62 9.89
C PRO A 77 -9.32 11.49 10.99
N ASN A 78 -8.23 11.02 11.61
CA ASN A 78 -7.50 11.79 12.63
C ASN A 78 -6.87 13.05 12.02
N MET A 79 -6.27 12.94 10.83
CA MET A 79 -5.70 14.09 10.11
C MET A 79 -6.76 15.12 9.71
N LEU A 80 -7.94 14.67 9.23
CA LEU A 80 -9.07 15.53 8.93
C LEU A 80 -9.58 16.26 10.17
N HIS A 81 -9.65 15.57 11.31
CA HIS A 81 -10.04 16.17 12.58
C HIS A 81 -9.06 17.26 13.03
N ILE A 82 -7.75 16.99 12.97
CA ILE A 82 -6.69 17.95 13.32
C ILE A 82 -6.75 19.20 12.42
N LEU A 83 -6.99 19.03 11.13
CA LEU A 83 -7.15 20.15 10.19
C LEU A 83 -8.39 20.98 10.50
N LEU A 84 -9.50 20.35 10.88
CA LEU A 84 -10.73 21.09 11.18
C LEU A 84 -10.63 21.86 12.52
N LYS A 85 -10.08 21.22 13.55
CA LYS A 85 -10.02 21.75 14.92
C LYS A 85 -8.74 22.51 15.27
N ASN A 86 -7.77 22.56 14.36
CA ASN A 86 -6.45 23.17 14.56
C ASN A 86 -5.63 22.53 15.69
N GLY A 87 -5.77 21.22 15.85
CA GLY A 87 -5.16 20.44 16.92
C GLY A 87 -6.12 19.38 17.45
N ALA A 88 -5.58 18.36 18.09
CA ALA A 88 -6.35 17.28 18.69
C ALA A 88 -5.60 16.67 19.87
N THR A 89 -6.31 15.97 20.75
CA THR A 89 -5.69 15.09 21.74
C THR A 89 -5.84 13.64 21.28
N ILE A 90 -4.77 12.87 21.42
CA ILE A 90 -4.77 11.42 21.20
C ILE A 90 -4.29 10.74 22.48
N THR A 91 -4.94 9.65 22.87
CA THR A 91 -4.51 8.87 24.04
C THR A 91 -3.20 8.15 23.73
N PHE A 92 -2.41 7.85 24.75
CA PHE A 92 -1.18 7.06 24.59
C PHE A 92 -1.45 5.73 23.85
N ILE A 93 -2.49 5.01 24.29
CA ILE A 93 -2.89 3.74 23.67
C ILE A 93 -3.30 3.97 22.21
N GLY A 94 -4.12 4.99 21.92
CA GLY A 94 -4.52 5.31 20.55
C GLY A 94 -3.34 5.61 19.64
N CYS A 95 -2.37 6.40 20.13
CA CYS A 95 -1.15 6.73 19.40
C CYS A 95 -0.30 5.50 19.08
N ILE A 96 -0.14 4.61 20.06
CA ILE A 96 0.65 3.39 19.90
C ILE A 96 -0.07 2.39 18.97
N SER A 97 -1.37 2.23 19.10
CA SER A 97 -2.18 1.39 18.20
C SER A 97 -2.12 1.89 16.76
N GLN A 98 -2.28 3.21 16.53
CA GLN A 98 -2.18 3.83 15.21
C GLN A 98 -0.80 3.59 14.58
N LEU A 99 0.28 3.76 15.37
CA LEU A 99 1.64 3.49 14.92
C LEU A 99 1.86 2.03 14.50
N PHE A 100 1.37 1.07 15.29
CA PHE A 100 1.54 -0.35 14.97
C PHE A 100 0.71 -0.78 13.76
N LEU A 101 -0.53 -0.30 13.62
CA LEU A 101 -1.36 -0.59 12.45
C LEU A 101 -0.73 -0.02 11.17
N PHE A 102 -0.23 1.20 11.23
CA PHE A 102 0.46 1.83 10.11
C PHE A 102 1.72 1.05 9.69
N CYS A 103 2.65 0.84 10.62
CA CYS A 103 3.90 0.12 10.33
C CYS A 103 3.64 -1.33 9.90
N GLY A 104 2.65 -1.99 10.51
CA GLY A 104 2.23 -3.34 10.16
C GLY A 104 1.75 -3.44 8.72
N ALA A 105 0.82 -2.57 8.33
CA ALA A 105 0.30 -2.55 6.99
C ALA A 105 1.39 -2.26 5.93
N GLU A 106 2.32 -1.34 6.18
CA GLU A 106 3.45 -1.09 5.25
C GLU A 106 4.32 -2.34 5.06
N VAL A 107 4.59 -3.08 6.13
CA VAL A 107 5.36 -4.34 6.08
C VAL A 107 4.59 -5.41 5.31
N PHE A 108 3.29 -5.52 5.56
CA PHE A 108 2.42 -6.43 4.81
C PHE A 108 2.42 -6.10 3.31
N GLU A 109 2.30 -4.83 2.94
CA GLU A 109 2.37 -4.37 1.55
C GLU A 109 3.71 -4.74 0.89
N CYS A 110 4.83 -4.56 1.58
CA CYS A 110 6.16 -4.98 1.08
C CYS A 110 6.19 -6.47 0.70
N PHE A 111 5.70 -7.33 1.59
CA PHE A 111 5.68 -8.77 1.34
C PHE A 111 4.68 -9.15 0.24
N LEU A 112 3.54 -8.47 0.20
CA LEU A 112 2.54 -8.72 -0.82
C LEU A 112 3.03 -8.32 -2.21
N LEU A 113 3.71 -7.17 -2.35
CA LEU A 113 4.39 -6.76 -3.59
C LEU A 113 5.49 -7.75 -3.99
N THR A 114 6.18 -8.35 -3.02
CA THR A 114 7.14 -9.43 -3.29
C THR A 114 6.44 -10.66 -3.86
N VAL A 115 5.33 -11.09 -3.25
CA VAL A 115 4.52 -12.22 -3.74
C VAL A 115 3.95 -11.93 -5.13
N MET A 116 3.52 -10.70 -5.40
CA MET A 116 3.09 -10.28 -6.74
C MET A 116 4.24 -10.31 -7.76
N SER A 117 5.47 -9.96 -7.36
CA SER A 117 6.66 -10.13 -8.21
C SER A 117 6.94 -11.61 -8.53
N TYR A 118 6.73 -12.49 -7.54
CA TYR A 118 6.87 -13.93 -7.69
C TYR A 118 5.81 -14.51 -8.63
N ASP A 119 4.54 -14.09 -8.54
CA ASP A 119 3.49 -14.44 -9.50
C ASP A 119 3.92 -14.14 -10.94
N ARG A 120 4.44 -12.93 -11.19
CA ARG A 120 4.94 -12.54 -12.53
C ARG A 120 6.11 -13.38 -12.99
N TYR A 121 7.05 -13.62 -12.08
CA TYR A 121 8.20 -14.46 -12.37
C TYR A 121 7.77 -15.85 -12.82
N VAL A 122 6.87 -16.51 -12.07
CA VAL A 122 6.40 -17.86 -12.44
C VAL A 122 5.61 -17.81 -13.76
N ALA A 123 4.76 -16.80 -13.96
CA ALA A 123 3.95 -16.66 -15.17
C ALA A 123 4.80 -16.52 -16.45
N ILE A 124 5.92 -15.79 -16.38
CA ILE A 124 6.76 -15.49 -17.54
C ILE A 124 7.89 -16.51 -17.71
N CYS A 125 8.58 -16.86 -16.62
CA CYS A 125 9.75 -17.74 -16.66
C CYS A 125 9.37 -19.23 -16.70
N ASN A 126 8.20 -19.61 -16.16
CA ASN A 126 7.74 -21.00 -16.08
C ASN A 126 6.28 -21.18 -16.54
N PRO A 127 5.92 -20.75 -17.76
CA PRO A 127 4.52 -20.66 -18.20
C PRO A 127 3.79 -22.01 -18.19
N LEU A 128 4.46 -23.12 -18.53
CA LEU A 128 3.85 -24.46 -18.54
C LEU A 128 3.51 -25.00 -17.15
N ARG A 129 4.18 -24.51 -16.10
CA ARG A 129 3.95 -24.92 -14.72
C ARG A 129 3.15 -23.90 -13.92
N TYR A 130 2.86 -22.73 -14.49
CA TYR A 130 2.21 -21.62 -13.79
C TYR A 130 0.90 -22.05 -13.12
N THR A 131 0.01 -22.71 -13.85
CA THR A 131 -1.30 -23.14 -13.33
C THR A 131 -1.21 -24.20 -12.23
N SER A 132 -0.15 -25.00 -12.21
CA SER A 132 0.10 -25.99 -11.16
C SER A 132 0.78 -25.37 -9.92
N ILE A 133 1.55 -24.30 -10.10
CA ILE A 133 2.26 -23.62 -9.01
C ILE A 133 1.32 -22.60 -8.34
N MET A 134 0.81 -21.64 -9.11
CA MET A 134 -0.01 -20.53 -8.62
C MET A 134 -1.49 -20.91 -8.54
N THR A 135 -1.79 -21.93 -7.73
CA THR A 135 -3.16 -22.33 -7.42
C THR A 135 -3.78 -21.40 -6.39
N VAL A 136 -5.11 -21.37 -6.29
CA VAL A 136 -5.81 -20.59 -5.25
C VAL A 136 -5.32 -20.96 -3.85
N ALA A 137 -5.14 -22.26 -3.57
CA ALA A 137 -4.64 -22.72 -2.28
C ALA A 137 -3.22 -22.21 -1.97
N HIS A 138 -2.33 -22.20 -2.96
CA HIS A 138 -0.99 -21.60 -2.78
C HIS A 138 -1.07 -20.09 -2.55
N CYS A 139 -1.94 -19.37 -3.28
CA CYS A 139 -2.12 -17.93 -3.10
C CYS A 139 -2.61 -17.58 -1.69
N VAL A 140 -3.61 -18.34 -1.19
CA VAL A 140 -4.10 -18.17 0.18
C VAL A 140 -2.99 -18.45 1.20
N LYS A 141 -2.22 -19.53 1.03
CA LYS A 141 -1.08 -19.81 1.92
C LYS A 141 -0.05 -18.69 1.92
N LEU A 142 0.34 -18.18 0.75
CA LEU A 142 1.28 -17.05 0.62
C LEU A 142 0.76 -15.81 1.35
N SER A 143 -0.53 -15.48 1.17
CA SER A 143 -1.16 -14.35 1.87
C SER A 143 -1.19 -14.53 3.39
N ILE A 144 -1.56 -15.73 3.88
CA ILE A 144 -1.51 -16.05 5.32
C ILE A 144 -0.07 -15.93 5.85
N THR A 145 0.93 -16.40 5.10
CA THR A 145 2.34 -16.24 5.49
C THR A 145 2.74 -14.78 5.60
N CYS A 146 2.31 -13.90 4.69
CA CYS A 146 2.54 -12.45 4.80
C CYS A 146 1.98 -11.89 6.12
N TRP A 147 0.72 -12.21 6.45
CA TRP A 147 0.07 -11.81 7.71
C TRP A 147 0.80 -12.34 8.95
N LEU A 148 1.23 -13.60 8.95
CA LEU A 148 1.94 -14.19 10.10
C LEU A 148 3.31 -13.56 10.33
N ILE A 149 4.06 -13.27 9.25
CA ILE A 149 5.36 -12.61 9.34
C ILE A 149 5.20 -11.19 9.86
N GLU A 150 4.23 -10.44 9.32
CA GLU A 150 3.88 -9.10 9.77
C GLU A 150 3.52 -9.07 11.26
N PHE A 151 2.59 -9.91 11.70
CA PHE A 151 2.21 -10.01 13.11
C PHE A 151 3.41 -10.33 14.02
N SER A 152 4.28 -11.24 13.59
CA SER A 152 5.50 -11.60 14.32
C SER A 152 6.45 -10.41 14.45
N ILE A 153 6.60 -9.62 13.39
CA ILE A 153 7.42 -8.41 13.37
C ILE A 153 6.85 -7.36 14.33
N ILE A 154 5.54 -7.09 14.27
CA ILE A 154 4.87 -6.14 15.17
C ILE A 154 5.03 -6.56 16.64
N LEU A 155 4.86 -7.85 16.95
CA LEU A 155 5.03 -8.36 18.30
C LEU A 155 6.45 -8.15 18.82
N ILE A 156 7.47 -8.37 17.97
CA ILE A 156 8.87 -8.11 18.32
C ILE A 156 9.08 -6.61 18.60
N TYR A 157 8.51 -5.71 17.79
CA TYR A 157 8.60 -4.26 18.02
C TYR A 157 7.91 -3.82 19.31
N PHE A 158 6.73 -4.37 19.60
CA PHE A 158 5.99 -4.09 20.84
C PHE A 158 6.83 -4.43 22.08
N ILE A 159 7.52 -5.58 22.06
CA ILE A 159 8.37 -6.02 23.17
C ILE A 159 9.67 -5.19 23.24
N LYS A 160 10.20 -4.74 22.10
CA LYS A 160 11.50 -4.04 21.99
C LYS A 160 11.35 -2.54 21.67
N ILE A 161 10.33 -1.87 22.24
CA ILE A 161 9.90 -0.47 21.99
C ILE A 161 11.02 0.61 21.89
N SER A 162 12.28 0.29 22.21
CA SER A 162 13.45 1.16 22.21
C SER A 162 14.39 1.10 20.99
N ASN A 163 14.14 0.31 19.92
CA ASN A 163 15.05 0.29 18.75
C ASN A 163 14.37 0.38 17.37
N ILE A 164 14.32 1.59 16.82
CA ILE A 164 13.92 1.90 15.42
C ILE A 164 14.89 1.29 14.38
N ILE A 165 16.09 0.86 14.80
CA ILE A 165 17.16 0.33 13.92
C ILE A 165 16.78 -1.00 13.24
N PHE A 166 15.76 -1.72 13.76
CA PHE A 166 15.30 -2.98 13.15
C PHE A 166 14.42 -2.81 11.89
N CYS A 167 13.97 -1.59 11.55
CA CYS A 167 13.13 -1.37 10.36
C CYS A 167 13.91 -1.52 9.05
N VAL A 168 15.23 -1.28 9.11
CA VAL A 168 16.08 -1.17 7.93
C VAL A 168 16.23 -2.52 7.19
N PRO A 169 16.55 -3.66 7.84
CA PRO A 169 16.66 -4.95 7.16
C PRO A 169 15.34 -5.47 6.56
N ILE A 170 14.20 -5.11 7.16
CA ILE A 170 12.87 -5.56 6.73
C ILE A 170 12.49 -4.98 5.37
N LEU A 171 12.99 -3.79 5.03
CA LEU A 171 12.78 -3.16 3.73
C LEU A 171 13.71 -3.73 2.64
N PHE A 172 14.95 -4.08 3.01
CA PHE A 172 15.97 -4.52 2.05
C PHE A 172 15.78 -5.95 1.54
N ILE A 173 15.21 -6.84 2.34
CA ILE A 173 14.99 -8.24 1.89
C ILE A 173 13.93 -8.30 0.77
N PRO A 174 12.71 -7.75 0.93
CA PRO A 174 11.70 -7.67 -0.12
C PRO A 174 12.20 -7.00 -1.40
N ILE A 175 12.88 -5.85 -1.29
CA ILE A 175 13.36 -5.13 -2.48
C ILE A 175 14.39 -5.96 -3.26
N THR A 176 15.25 -6.70 -2.56
CA THR A 176 16.25 -7.58 -3.19
C THR A 176 15.56 -8.72 -3.94
N ILE A 177 14.55 -9.36 -3.35
CA ILE A 177 13.79 -10.44 -3.98
C ILE A 177 13.05 -9.93 -5.23
N ILE A 178 12.44 -8.75 -5.14
CA ILE A 178 11.76 -8.10 -6.26
C ILE A 178 12.76 -7.84 -7.39
N VAL A 179 13.91 -7.23 -7.10
CA VAL A 179 14.95 -6.95 -8.10
C VAL A 179 15.44 -8.23 -8.78
N ILE A 180 15.77 -9.27 -8.01
CA ILE A 180 16.20 -10.57 -8.55
C ILE A 180 15.13 -11.16 -9.47
N SER A 181 13.86 -11.13 -9.03
CA SER A 181 12.73 -11.64 -9.82
C SER A 181 12.61 -10.90 -11.15
N TYR A 182 12.75 -9.57 -11.14
CA TYR A 182 12.65 -8.74 -12.33
C TYR A 182 13.84 -8.85 -13.27
N ILE A 183 15.06 -9.04 -12.75
CA ILE A 183 16.23 -9.38 -13.58
C ILE A 183 15.93 -10.67 -14.35
N ASN A 184 15.46 -11.70 -13.66
CA ASN A 184 15.13 -12.98 -14.31
C ASN A 184 13.98 -12.85 -15.32
N ILE A 185 12.95 -12.05 -15.02
CA ILE A 185 11.86 -11.74 -15.96
C ILE A 185 12.43 -11.07 -17.22
N ILE A 186 13.28 -10.05 -17.08
CA ILE A 186 13.89 -9.36 -18.22
C ILE A 186 14.70 -10.34 -19.07
N LEU A 187 15.53 -11.19 -18.44
CA LEU A 187 16.29 -12.21 -19.14
C LEU A 187 15.40 -13.21 -19.89
N ALA A 188 14.30 -13.65 -19.29
CA ALA A 188 13.33 -14.54 -19.93
C ALA A 188 12.63 -13.86 -21.12
N VAL A 189 12.25 -12.58 -20.97
CA VAL A 189 11.60 -11.82 -22.04
C VAL A 189 12.56 -11.57 -23.21
N LEU A 190 13.83 -11.28 -22.95
CA LEU A 190 14.84 -11.10 -24.01
C LEU A 190 15.04 -12.36 -24.86
N ARG A 191 14.77 -13.55 -24.31
CA ARG A 191 14.81 -14.83 -25.04
C ARG A 191 13.62 -15.03 -25.98
N ILE A 192 12.55 -14.24 -25.88
CA ILE A 192 11.39 -14.35 -26.76
C ILE A 192 11.74 -13.74 -28.13
N PRO A 193 11.68 -14.53 -29.23
CA PRO A 193 12.07 -14.06 -30.56
C PRO A 193 11.09 -13.03 -31.14
N SER A 194 9.81 -13.10 -30.76
CA SER A 194 8.76 -12.20 -31.24
C SER A 194 8.76 -10.87 -30.48
N SER A 195 8.89 -9.75 -31.21
CA SER A 195 8.75 -8.39 -30.66
C SER A 195 7.38 -8.16 -30.01
N THR A 196 6.31 -8.64 -30.64
CA THR A 196 4.95 -8.60 -30.09
C THR A 196 4.84 -9.42 -28.80
N GLY A 197 5.47 -10.60 -28.76
CA GLY A 197 5.54 -11.43 -27.56
C GLY A 197 6.25 -10.72 -26.41
N ARG A 198 7.38 -10.05 -26.69
CA ARG A 198 8.10 -9.24 -25.69
C ARG A 198 7.26 -8.09 -25.15
N GLN A 199 6.63 -7.33 -26.04
CA GLN A 199 5.80 -6.19 -25.64
C GLN A 199 4.61 -6.64 -24.78
N LYS A 200 3.99 -7.77 -25.12
CA LYS A 200 2.93 -8.37 -24.31
C LYS A 200 3.44 -8.73 -22.92
N ALA A 201 4.59 -9.40 -22.80
CA ALA A 201 5.17 -9.79 -21.52
C ALA A 201 5.57 -8.57 -20.65
N PHE A 202 6.15 -7.52 -21.23
CA PHE A 202 6.43 -6.29 -20.47
C PHE A 202 5.16 -5.57 -20.02
N SER A 203 4.12 -5.56 -20.86
CA SER A 203 2.86 -4.89 -20.53
C SER A 203 2.19 -5.47 -19.29
N THR A 204 2.30 -6.79 -19.06
CA THR A 204 1.69 -7.46 -17.88
C THR A 204 2.40 -7.12 -16.57
N CYS A 205 3.70 -6.80 -16.61
CA CYS A 205 4.49 -6.44 -15.45
C CYS A 205 4.50 -4.93 -15.14
N SER A 206 4.15 -4.10 -16.12
CA SER A 206 4.31 -2.64 -16.05
C SER A 206 3.55 -1.99 -14.89
N SER A 207 2.29 -2.37 -14.66
CA SER A 207 1.49 -1.82 -13.56
C SER A 207 2.08 -2.15 -12.19
N HIS A 208 2.59 -3.37 -12.02
CA HIS A 208 3.24 -3.77 -10.77
C HIS A 208 4.54 -3.01 -10.53
N LEU A 209 5.38 -2.84 -11.57
CA LEU A 209 6.61 -2.04 -11.46
C LEU A 209 6.35 -0.60 -11.08
N ILE A 210 5.28 0.01 -11.62
CA ILE A 210 4.90 1.38 -11.25
C ILE A 210 4.53 1.44 -9.76
N VAL A 211 3.68 0.52 -9.29
CA VAL A 211 3.28 0.47 -7.86
C VAL A 211 4.47 0.26 -6.95
N VAL A 212 5.33 -0.73 -7.25
CA VAL A 212 6.57 -0.99 -6.49
C VAL A 212 7.46 0.25 -6.47
N SER A 213 7.63 0.93 -7.61
CA SER A 213 8.49 2.11 -7.70
C SER A 213 7.94 3.26 -6.86
N ILE A 214 6.64 3.54 -6.92
CA ILE A 214 5.99 4.59 -6.12
C ILE A 214 6.10 4.27 -4.62
N PHE A 215 5.80 3.02 -4.25
CA PHE A 215 5.83 2.57 -2.86
C PHE A 215 7.23 2.70 -2.24
N TYR A 216 8.27 2.12 -2.86
CA TYR A 216 9.63 2.20 -2.33
C TYR A 216 10.25 3.60 -2.45
N TRP A 217 9.85 4.39 -3.46
CA TRP A 217 10.27 5.78 -3.56
C TRP A 217 9.69 6.62 -2.42
N ALA A 218 8.41 6.42 -2.07
CA ALA A 218 7.78 7.10 -0.94
C ALA A 218 8.52 6.77 0.36
N ILE A 219 8.77 5.48 0.64
CA ILE A 219 9.54 5.04 1.81
C ILE A 219 10.94 5.68 1.82
N PHE A 220 11.68 5.60 0.72
CA PHE A 220 13.02 6.18 0.61
C PHE A 220 13.02 7.71 0.83
N SER A 221 12.00 8.41 0.34
CA SER A 221 11.87 9.86 0.50
C SER A 221 11.73 10.27 1.97
N VAL A 222 10.99 9.49 2.78
CA VAL A 222 10.83 9.74 4.22
C VAL A 222 12.17 9.72 4.95
N TYR A 223 13.09 8.83 4.54
CA TYR A 223 14.41 8.71 5.17
C TYR A 223 15.47 9.67 4.63
N THR A 224 15.28 10.20 3.42
CA THR A 224 16.29 11.05 2.76
C THR A 224 15.98 12.54 2.81
N VAL A 225 14.71 12.93 2.98
CA VAL A 225 14.33 14.33 3.14
C VAL A 225 14.90 14.85 4.48
N PRO A 226 15.81 15.83 4.47
CA PRO A 226 16.42 16.31 5.69
C PRO A 226 15.38 17.02 6.54
N THR A 227 15.12 16.49 7.74
CA THR A 227 14.28 17.14 8.75
C THR A 227 14.99 18.32 9.42
N LYS A 228 16.33 18.37 9.34
CA LYS A 228 17.14 19.47 9.86
C LYS A 228 16.94 20.73 9.01
N GLY A 229 16.34 21.76 9.60
CA GLY A 229 16.11 23.07 8.96
C GLY A 229 14.73 23.25 8.32
N GLN A 230 13.89 22.20 8.28
CA GLN A 230 12.49 22.34 7.86
C GLN A 230 11.63 22.88 9.00
N THR A 231 10.61 23.65 8.65
CA THR A 231 9.57 24.02 9.62
C THR A 231 8.70 22.80 9.90
N LEU A 232 8.24 22.66 11.14
CA LEU A 232 7.35 21.57 11.58
C LEU A 232 6.12 21.42 10.65
N THR A 233 5.62 22.53 10.13
CA THR A 233 4.50 22.59 9.19
C THR A 233 4.81 21.90 7.86
N ILE A 234 5.98 22.15 7.27
CA ILE A 234 6.37 21.54 6.00
C ILE A 234 6.53 20.03 6.18
N SER A 235 7.17 19.59 7.27
CA SER A 235 7.33 18.15 7.55
C SER A 235 5.98 17.45 7.72
N LYS A 236 4.99 18.07 8.37
CA LYS A 236 3.63 17.52 8.50
C LYS A 236 2.92 17.40 7.15
N ILE A 237 3.05 18.40 6.27
CA ILE A 237 2.45 18.38 4.93
C ILE A 237 3.10 17.30 4.06
N LEU A 238 4.43 17.18 4.11
CA LEU A 238 5.15 16.14 3.37
C LEU A 238 4.78 14.74 3.85
N SER A 239 4.79 14.48 5.17
CA SER A 239 4.32 13.20 5.71
C SER A 239 2.90 12.88 5.28
N LEU A 240 1.99 13.86 5.37
CA LEU A 240 0.61 13.69 4.92
C LEU A 240 0.55 13.26 3.45
N LEU A 241 1.23 13.97 2.56
CA LEU A 241 1.23 13.67 1.13
C LEU A 241 1.79 12.27 0.86
N TYR A 242 2.91 11.89 1.48
CA TYR A 242 3.51 10.57 1.27
C TYR A 242 2.63 9.43 1.77
N THR A 243 1.98 9.59 2.93
CA THR A 243 1.09 8.57 3.49
C THR A 243 -0.17 8.37 2.66
N VAL A 244 -0.74 9.43 2.07
CA VAL A 244 -2.01 9.31 1.33
C VAL A 244 -1.84 9.00 -0.15
N PHE A 245 -0.68 9.28 -0.73
CA PHE A 245 -0.48 9.23 -2.17
C PHE A 245 -0.50 7.79 -2.72
N THR A 246 0.25 6.87 -2.10
CA THR A 246 0.37 5.49 -2.62
C THR A 246 -0.97 4.74 -2.62
N PRO A 247 -1.74 4.69 -1.51
CA PRO A 247 -3.00 3.96 -1.49
C PRO A 247 -4.08 4.58 -2.38
N PHE A 248 -4.03 5.90 -2.62
CA PHE A 248 -4.94 6.59 -3.54
C PHE A 248 -4.66 6.24 -5.00
N ILE A 249 -3.38 6.18 -5.38
CA ILE A 249 -2.97 5.92 -6.76
C ILE A 249 -3.09 4.42 -7.11
N ASN A 250 -2.95 3.52 -6.14
CA ASN A 250 -3.01 2.06 -6.31
C ASN A 250 -4.24 1.61 -7.12
N PRO A 251 -5.50 1.88 -6.71
CA PRO A 251 -6.69 1.48 -7.47
C PRO A 251 -6.74 2.05 -8.89
N ILE A 252 -6.24 3.26 -9.07
CA ILE A 252 -6.23 3.95 -10.37
C ILE A 252 -5.27 3.24 -11.32
N ILE A 253 -4.06 2.88 -10.86
CA ILE A 253 -3.09 2.14 -11.66
C ILE A 253 -3.67 0.80 -12.07
N TYR A 254 -4.20 0.02 -11.12
CA TYR A 254 -4.74 -1.31 -11.43
C TYR A 254 -5.96 -1.21 -12.35
N SER A 255 -6.88 -0.28 -12.11
CA SER A 255 -8.11 -0.16 -12.90
C SER A 255 -7.85 0.39 -14.31
N LEU A 256 -7.12 1.49 -14.46
CA LEU A 256 -6.95 2.13 -15.77
C LEU A 256 -6.05 1.32 -16.71
N ARG A 257 -4.98 0.70 -16.19
CA ARG A 257 -4.05 -0.09 -17.01
C ARG A 257 -4.64 -1.45 -17.37
N ASN A 258 -5.50 -2.02 -16.53
CA ASN A 258 -6.00 -3.36 -16.74
C ASN A 258 -7.29 -3.38 -17.57
N ARG A 259 -7.26 -4.09 -18.71
CA ARG A 259 -8.43 -4.23 -19.58
C ARG A 259 -9.53 -5.07 -18.95
N ASP A 260 -9.19 -6.07 -18.14
CA ASP A 260 -10.18 -6.97 -17.54
C ASP A 260 -10.94 -6.27 -16.43
N ILE A 261 -10.25 -5.45 -15.61
CA ILE A 261 -10.91 -4.63 -14.58
C ILE A 261 -11.86 -3.62 -15.24
N ARG A 262 -11.43 -2.93 -16.30
CA ARG A 262 -12.31 -1.99 -17.02
C ARG A 262 -13.57 -2.65 -17.58
N LYS A 263 -13.43 -3.84 -18.18
CA LYS A 263 -14.57 -4.61 -18.68
C LYS A 263 -15.51 -5.01 -17.53
N ALA A 264 -14.95 -5.49 -16.42
CA ALA A 264 -15.74 -5.87 -15.26
C ALA A 264 -16.47 -4.66 -14.63
N VAL A 265 -15.85 -3.48 -14.61
CA VAL A 265 -16.50 -2.23 -14.21
C VAL A 265 -17.66 -1.89 -15.14
N GLN A 266 -17.46 -1.94 -16.46
CA GLN A 266 -18.51 -1.68 -17.44
C GLN A 266 -19.69 -2.65 -17.30
N GLU A 267 -19.42 -3.94 -17.11
CA GLU A 267 -20.45 -4.95 -16.85
C GLU A 267 -21.22 -4.67 -15.55
N LEU A 268 -20.52 -4.22 -14.49
CA LEU A 268 -21.15 -3.85 -13.23
C LEU A 268 -22.03 -2.61 -13.37
N LEU A 269 -21.55 -1.56 -14.03
CA LEU A 269 -22.30 -0.33 -14.29
C LEU A 269 -23.56 -0.63 -15.10
N HIS A 270 -23.44 -1.46 -16.15
CA HIS A 270 -24.59 -1.90 -16.94
C HIS A 270 -25.61 -2.68 -16.10
N LYS A 271 -25.18 -3.52 -15.15
CA LYS A 271 -26.09 -4.22 -14.22
C LYS A 271 -26.77 -3.27 -13.24
N CYS A 272 -26.12 -2.17 -12.86
CA CYS A 272 -26.66 -1.14 -11.99
C CYS A 272 -27.52 -0.10 -12.73
N GLY A 273 -27.69 -0.21 -14.05
CA GLY A 273 -28.45 0.76 -14.86
C GLY A 273 -27.76 2.12 -15.01
N ILE A 274 -26.45 2.19 -14.77
CA ILE A 274 -25.64 3.39 -14.97
C ILE A 274 -25.02 3.26 -16.36
N HIS A 275 -25.47 4.10 -17.30
CA HIS A 275 -24.98 4.14 -18.68
C HIS A 275 -23.79 5.08 -18.84
#